data_AF-A0A8I2ZFH5-F1
#
_entry.id   AF-A0A8I2ZFH5-F1
#
_cell.length_a   1.000
_cell.length_b   1.000
_cell.length_c   1.000
_cell.angle_alpha   90.00
_cell.angle_beta   90.00
_cell.angle_gamma   90.00
#
_symmetry.space_group_name_H-M   'P 1'
#
loop_
_entity.id
_entity.type
_entity.pdbx_description
1 polymer ?
#
loop_
_entity_poly.entity_id
_entity_poly.type
_entity_poly.pdbx_seq_one_letter_code
_entity_poly.pdbx_strand_id
1 'polypeptide(L)'
;MSAAPEAPAQEVPPAAVGEAPADSSQQKIDPWNVSGAVGEDGKIQAIDYRKLVDEFGTKLIDEAMLERFERVVGVKPHHLLRRGVVFSHRDLDLILDRYEKKLPFFIYTGRGPSSDSMHIGHVIPFTLTKWLSDVLDAPLVIMMTDDEKFLFSEKRTVEEVKQYTKSNAKDILAIGFSPDRTFLFNDYDYVGGKFYETISKVSKRITVNTANAAFGFDGSSSIGKVHFAAIQASASFAPSFPHIFGTDEARSSQIPCLIPCAIDQDPYFRLTRDISQGLKYAKPSLIHSRFLDALQGPGSKMSASVASSAIFMFDTPKQILSKMNKYAYSGGRETAEEQRALGANPDVDVSYQYLRFFLENDEELAQIEKDYRSGKMMTGEIKKRQGCAEELSKFCTGFQERRAKVTDETVAQFMARRPLVWRGSEALADLAARPKTDGEGKAEGEGDGKLTKNQLKKLEKQRQIDAKKAAKAQEKGAKDAGAAEAPAAPTEATPASS
;
A
#
# COMPACT_ATOMS: atom_id res chain seq x y z
N MET A 1 -41.80 -16.49 3.72
CA MET A 1 -42.32 -15.28 4.38
C MET A 1 -41.55 -14.10 3.82
N SER A 2 -42.27 -13.15 3.21
CA SER A 2 -41.72 -12.03 2.43
C SER A 2 -41.10 -11.00 3.37
N ALA A 3 -39.79 -10.72 3.23
CA ALA A 3 -39.15 -9.59 3.90
C ALA A 3 -39.32 -8.33 3.03
N ALA A 4 -39.81 -7.26 3.66
CA ALA A 4 -40.06 -5.97 3.02
C ALA A 4 -38.76 -5.25 2.62
N PRO A 5 -38.78 -4.38 1.58
CA PRO A 5 -37.61 -3.61 1.18
C PRO A 5 -37.27 -2.53 2.21
N GLU A 6 -35.99 -2.45 2.56
CA GLU A 6 -35.40 -1.47 3.48
C GLU A 6 -35.52 -0.05 2.92
N ALA A 7 -35.91 0.91 3.77
CA ALA A 7 -36.11 2.31 3.41
C ALA A 7 -34.78 3.02 3.07
N PRO A 8 -34.78 4.04 2.18
CA PRO A 8 -33.57 4.77 1.82
C PRO A 8 -33.01 5.53 3.02
N ALA A 9 -31.70 5.38 3.25
CA ALA A 9 -30.95 6.08 4.28
C ALA A 9 -31.07 7.61 4.09
N GLN A 10 -31.35 8.32 5.19
CA GLN A 10 -31.38 9.78 5.23
C GLN A 10 -30.01 10.37 4.87
N GLU A 11 -30.02 11.41 4.03
CA GLU A 11 -28.84 12.21 3.68
C GLU A 11 -28.28 12.88 4.93
N VAL A 12 -27.05 12.51 5.30
CA VAL A 12 -26.26 13.22 6.31
C VAL A 12 -25.69 14.48 5.64
N PRO A 13 -25.90 15.69 6.18
CA PRO A 13 -25.36 16.91 5.58
C PRO A 13 -23.82 16.86 5.56
N PRO A 14 -23.18 17.41 4.51
CA PRO A 14 -21.74 17.38 4.37
C PRO A 14 -21.09 18.11 5.55
N ALA A 15 -20.22 17.40 6.28
CA ALA A 15 -19.37 18.00 7.29
C ALA A 15 -18.54 19.12 6.64
N ALA A 16 -18.57 20.30 7.24
CA ALA A 16 -17.83 21.47 6.79
C ALA A 16 -16.35 21.12 6.67
N VAL A 17 -15.83 21.17 5.45
CA VAL A 17 -14.40 21.10 5.16
C VAL A 17 -13.82 22.40 5.69
N GLY A 18 -13.10 22.35 6.81
CA GLY A 18 -12.34 23.50 7.29
C GLY A 18 -11.32 23.91 6.23
N GLU A 19 -11.36 25.17 5.81
CA GLU A 19 -10.38 25.76 4.89
C GLU A 19 -8.97 25.60 5.48
N ALA A 20 -8.14 24.81 4.80
CA ALA A 20 -6.71 24.77 5.06
C ALA A 20 -6.05 25.97 4.37
N PRO A 21 -5.15 26.71 5.05
CA PRO A 21 -4.46 27.83 4.43
C PRO A 21 -3.57 27.35 3.28
N ALA A 22 -3.61 28.09 2.16
CA ALA A 22 -2.80 27.86 0.98
C ALA A 22 -1.31 28.12 1.29
N ASP A 23 -0.57 27.04 1.47
CA ASP A 23 0.89 27.03 1.48
C ASP A 23 1.30 25.89 0.53
N SER A 24 2.14 26.16 -0.47
CA SER A 24 2.54 25.19 -1.49
C SER A 24 3.22 23.98 -0.84
N SER A 25 2.48 22.90 -0.62
CA SER A 25 2.96 21.75 0.15
C SER A 25 3.52 20.65 -0.77
N GLN A 26 4.64 20.07 -0.36
CA GLN A 26 5.25 18.92 -1.03
C GLN A 26 4.31 17.71 -1.00
N GLN A 27 4.40 16.81 -2.00
CA GLN A 27 3.65 15.56 -2.01
C GLN A 27 3.85 14.76 -0.70
N LYS A 28 2.78 14.17 -0.18
CA LYS A 28 2.79 13.39 1.07
C LYS A 28 2.48 11.94 0.74
N ILE A 29 3.48 11.07 0.89
CA ILE A 29 3.40 9.63 0.60
C ILE A 29 3.89 8.87 1.83
N ASP A 30 2.96 8.27 2.56
CA ASP A 30 3.18 7.38 3.70
C ASP A 30 2.11 6.26 3.70
N PRO A 31 2.23 5.21 4.53
CA PRO A 31 1.29 4.08 4.54
C PRO A 31 -0.19 4.45 4.76
N TRP A 32 -0.46 5.64 5.30
CA TRP A 32 -1.81 6.12 5.65
C TRP A 32 -2.28 7.29 4.76
N ASN A 33 -1.36 8.09 4.22
CA ASN A 33 -1.66 9.29 3.44
C ASN A 33 -0.95 9.25 2.09
N VAL A 34 -1.73 9.41 1.03
CA VAL A 34 -1.23 9.57 -0.34
C VAL A 34 -1.92 10.78 -0.93
N SER A 35 -1.14 11.86 -1.10
CA SER A 35 -1.62 13.08 -1.76
C SER A 35 -0.50 13.71 -2.59
N GLY A 36 -0.84 14.15 -3.80
CA GLY A 36 0.04 14.96 -4.62
C GLY A 36 0.35 16.32 -4.00
N ALA A 37 1.27 17.07 -4.62
CA ALA A 37 1.57 18.43 -4.20
C ALA A 37 0.37 19.34 -4.45
N VAL A 38 0.17 20.35 -3.60
CA VAL A 38 -0.87 21.38 -3.81
C VAL A 38 -0.23 22.54 -4.55
N GLY A 39 -0.71 22.81 -5.77
CA GLY A 39 -0.27 23.94 -6.58
C GLY A 39 -0.67 25.29 -5.99
N GLU A 40 -0.10 26.38 -6.52
CA GLU A 40 -0.47 27.75 -6.13
C GLU A 40 -1.95 28.06 -6.38
N ASP A 41 -2.59 27.31 -7.29
CA ASP A 41 -4.00 27.37 -7.62
C ASP A 41 -4.90 26.53 -6.69
N GLY A 42 -4.32 25.94 -5.64
CA GLY A 42 -5.02 25.08 -4.69
C GLY A 42 -5.37 23.68 -5.22
N LYS A 43 -4.95 23.32 -6.44
CA LYS A 43 -5.25 22.01 -7.02
C LYS A 43 -4.19 20.98 -6.66
N ILE A 44 -4.65 19.74 -6.40
CA ILE A 44 -3.76 18.60 -6.19
C ILE A 44 -3.16 18.19 -7.54
N GLN A 45 -1.84 18.13 -7.59
CA GLN A 45 -1.07 17.72 -8.76
C GLN A 45 -0.89 16.19 -8.80
N ALA A 46 -0.56 15.65 -9.96
CA ALA A 46 -0.15 14.26 -10.07
C ALA A 46 1.12 13.98 -9.25
N ILE A 47 1.25 12.75 -8.74
CA ILE A 47 2.41 12.33 -7.96
C ILE A 47 3.65 12.25 -8.86
N ASP A 48 4.74 12.91 -8.46
CA ASP A 48 6.03 12.79 -9.14
C ASP A 48 6.77 11.56 -8.63
N TYR A 49 6.56 10.45 -9.34
CA TYR A 49 7.19 9.18 -9.03
C TYR A 49 8.71 9.16 -9.26
N ARG A 50 9.27 10.01 -10.14
CA ARG A 50 10.73 10.09 -10.33
C ARG A 50 11.37 10.74 -9.11
N LYS A 51 10.79 11.84 -8.65
CA LYS A 51 11.22 12.48 -7.41
C LYS A 51 11.11 11.54 -6.20
N LEU A 52 10.07 10.69 -6.14
CA LEU A 52 9.97 9.66 -5.10
C LEU A 52 11.10 8.64 -5.16
N VAL A 53 11.58 8.24 -6.35
CA VAL A 53 12.74 7.33 -6.48
C VAL A 53 13.97 7.94 -5.81
N ASP A 54 14.24 9.22 -6.08
CA ASP A 54 15.38 9.93 -5.51
C ASP A 54 15.24 10.11 -3.99
N GLU A 55 14.06 10.55 -3.52
CA GLU A 55 13.79 10.77 -2.11
C GLU A 55 13.84 9.49 -1.28
N PHE A 56 13.36 8.37 -1.84
CA PHE A 56 13.33 7.09 -1.14
C PHE A 56 14.62 6.30 -1.37
N GLY A 57 15.45 6.70 -2.34
CA GLY A 57 16.69 6.01 -2.71
C GLY A 57 16.42 4.62 -3.29
N THR A 58 15.38 4.49 -4.12
CA THR A 58 15.10 3.27 -4.89
C THR A 58 15.80 3.34 -6.26
N LYS A 59 15.71 2.27 -7.07
CA LYS A 59 16.21 2.27 -8.45
C LYS A 59 15.04 2.16 -9.41
N LEU A 60 15.09 2.81 -10.57
CA LEU A 60 14.09 2.62 -11.63
C LEU A 60 14.19 1.21 -12.21
N ILE A 61 13.05 0.63 -12.58
CA ILE A 61 13.01 -0.52 -13.49
C ILE A 61 13.13 0.05 -14.89
N ASP A 62 14.35 0.03 -15.43
CA ASP A 62 14.67 0.50 -16.76
C ASP A 62 14.60 -0.63 -17.80
N GLU A 63 14.84 -0.28 -19.07
CA GLU A 63 14.81 -1.26 -20.17
C GLU A 63 15.81 -2.40 -19.97
N ALA A 64 17.02 -2.09 -19.48
CA ALA A 64 18.04 -3.11 -19.20
C ALA A 64 17.58 -4.11 -18.14
N MET A 65 16.85 -3.66 -17.11
CA MET A 65 16.24 -4.55 -16.12
C MET A 65 15.12 -5.41 -16.72
N LEU A 66 14.28 -4.84 -17.60
CA LEU A 66 13.22 -5.58 -18.29
C LEU A 66 13.79 -6.65 -19.23
N GLU A 67 14.77 -6.29 -20.06
CA GLU A 67 15.50 -7.22 -20.94
C GLU A 67 16.18 -8.33 -20.14
N ARG A 68 16.78 -7.99 -18.99
CA ARG A 68 17.37 -8.98 -18.09
C ARG A 68 16.30 -9.92 -17.54
N PHE A 69 15.18 -9.39 -17.06
CA PHE A 69 14.08 -10.21 -16.54
C PHE A 69 13.62 -11.21 -17.60
N GLU A 70 13.37 -10.73 -18.82
CA GLU A 70 12.92 -11.58 -19.93
C GLU A 70 13.92 -12.68 -20.27
N ARG A 71 15.20 -12.33 -20.37
CA ARG A 71 16.29 -13.29 -20.65
C ARG A 71 16.42 -14.35 -19.55
N VAL A 72 16.33 -13.94 -18.29
CA VAL A 72 16.55 -14.82 -17.12
C VAL A 72 15.37 -15.74 -16.88
N VAL A 73 14.15 -15.20 -16.95
CA VAL A 73 12.91 -15.93 -16.62
C VAL A 73 12.37 -16.66 -17.86
N GLY A 74 12.70 -16.20 -19.06
CA GLY A 74 12.23 -16.78 -20.33
C GLY A 74 10.79 -16.41 -20.69
N VAL A 75 10.25 -15.34 -20.10
CA VAL A 75 8.88 -14.86 -20.34
C VAL A 75 8.89 -13.34 -20.54
N LYS A 76 8.03 -12.86 -21.44
CA LYS A 76 7.81 -11.42 -21.63
C LYS A 76 7.41 -10.78 -20.29
N PRO A 77 8.07 -9.71 -19.82
CA PRO A 77 7.75 -9.07 -18.55
C PRO A 77 6.29 -8.61 -18.51
N HIS A 78 5.61 -8.69 -17.36
CA HIS A 78 4.20 -8.29 -17.21
C HIS A 78 3.92 -6.87 -17.75
N HIS A 79 2.73 -6.60 -18.29
CA HIS A 79 2.42 -5.27 -18.86
C HIS A 79 2.54 -4.15 -17.83
N LEU A 80 2.26 -4.42 -16.55
CA LEU A 80 2.50 -3.45 -15.47
C LEU A 80 3.98 -3.06 -15.32
N LEU A 81 4.92 -3.97 -15.60
CA LEU A 81 6.35 -3.66 -15.65
C LEU A 81 6.68 -2.87 -16.93
N ARG A 82 6.29 -3.39 -18.10
CA ARG A 82 6.58 -2.77 -19.41
C ARG A 82 6.04 -1.34 -19.54
N ARG A 83 4.90 -1.07 -18.91
CA ARG A 83 4.23 0.24 -18.96
C ARG A 83 4.67 1.17 -17.83
N GLY A 84 5.66 0.79 -17.02
CA GLY A 84 6.16 1.59 -15.90
C GLY A 84 5.10 1.87 -14.83
N VAL A 85 4.09 1.00 -14.70
CA VAL A 85 3.16 1.02 -13.55
C VAL A 85 3.89 0.48 -12.32
N VAL A 86 4.62 -0.61 -12.48
CA VAL A 86 5.66 -1.05 -11.55
C VAL A 86 6.95 -0.42 -12.03
N PHE A 87 7.44 0.59 -11.29
CA PHE A 87 8.38 1.56 -11.84
C PHE A 87 9.73 1.59 -11.12
N SER A 88 9.79 1.12 -9.88
CA SER A 88 11.03 1.11 -9.11
C SER A 88 11.21 -0.18 -8.34
N HIS A 89 12.44 -0.43 -7.90
CA HIS A 89 12.82 -1.63 -7.18
C HIS A 89 13.94 -1.36 -6.16
N ARG A 90 14.16 -2.34 -5.28
CA ARG A 90 15.38 -2.51 -4.47
C ARG A 90 15.88 -3.93 -4.67
N ASP A 91 17.11 -4.08 -5.13
CA ASP A 91 17.82 -5.36 -5.23
C ASP A 91 17.05 -6.45 -6.00
N LEU A 92 16.36 -6.10 -7.10
CA LEU A 92 15.67 -7.06 -7.96
C LEU A 92 16.69 -7.94 -8.70
N ASP A 93 17.85 -7.36 -9.01
CA ASP A 93 19.02 -8.04 -9.54
C ASP A 93 19.45 -9.24 -8.68
N LEU A 94 19.38 -9.13 -7.35
CA LEU A 94 19.71 -10.24 -6.44
C LEU A 94 18.70 -11.39 -6.53
N ILE A 95 17.42 -11.09 -6.78
CA ILE A 95 16.41 -12.13 -6.97
C ILE A 95 16.64 -12.85 -8.30
N LEU A 96 16.96 -12.10 -9.37
CA LEU A 96 17.28 -12.67 -10.67
C LEU A 96 18.55 -13.53 -10.61
N ASP A 97 19.61 -13.08 -9.93
CA ASP A 97 20.83 -13.86 -9.68
C ASP A 97 20.51 -15.21 -9.01
N ARG A 98 19.63 -15.20 -8.01
CA ARG A 98 19.23 -16.43 -7.30
C ARG A 98 18.40 -17.34 -8.18
N TYR A 99 17.48 -16.79 -8.97
CA TYR A 99 16.70 -17.56 -9.93
C TYR A 99 17.60 -18.27 -10.96
N GLU A 100 18.58 -17.56 -11.53
CA GLU A 100 19.59 -18.11 -12.45
C GLU A 100 20.37 -19.27 -11.80
N LYS A 101 20.77 -19.10 -10.53
CA LYS A 101 21.53 -20.09 -9.75
C LYS A 101 20.68 -21.19 -9.13
N LYS A 102 19.36 -21.19 -9.35
CA LYS A 102 18.39 -22.13 -8.73
C LYS A 102 18.46 -22.10 -7.19
N LEU A 103 18.76 -20.94 -6.62
CA LEU A 103 18.78 -20.73 -5.18
C LEU A 103 17.40 -20.25 -4.68
N PRO A 104 16.96 -20.67 -3.49
CA PRO A 104 15.63 -20.37 -3.00
C PRO A 104 15.49 -18.90 -2.62
N PHE A 105 14.32 -18.34 -2.90
CA PHE A 105 13.80 -17.08 -2.36
C PHE A 105 12.29 -17.24 -2.24
N PHE A 106 11.59 -16.30 -1.61
CA PHE A 106 10.13 -16.33 -1.55
C PHE A 106 9.53 -14.96 -1.86
N ILE A 107 8.23 -14.93 -2.13
CA ILE A 107 7.49 -13.71 -2.35
C ILE A 107 6.66 -13.41 -1.12
N TYR A 108 6.64 -12.16 -0.68
CA TYR A 108 5.80 -11.69 0.41
C TYR A 108 4.97 -10.50 -0.04
N THR A 109 3.66 -10.55 0.18
CA THR A 109 2.80 -9.37 0.10
C THR A 109 1.76 -9.40 1.23
N GLY A 110 0.94 -8.36 1.34
CA GLY A 110 -0.04 -8.30 2.42
C GLY A 110 -1.21 -7.37 2.17
N ARG A 111 -2.21 -7.50 3.04
CA ARG A 111 -3.44 -6.71 3.02
C ARG A 111 -3.93 -6.48 4.43
N GLY A 112 -4.16 -5.21 4.74
CA GLY A 112 -4.94 -4.84 5.91
C GLY A 112 -6.45 -4.84 5.64
N PRO A 113 -7.23 -5.73 6.27
CA PRO A 113 -8.66 -5.91 6.00
C PRO A 113 -9.49 -4.79 6.64
N SER A 114 -9.79 -3.75 5.87
CA SER A 114 -10.45 -2.52 6.34
C SER A 114 -11.97 -2.47 6.16
N SER A 115 -12.53 -3.35 5.32
CA SER A 115 -13.93 -3.38 4.88
C SER A 115 -14.27 -4.74 4.26
N ASP A 116 -15.56 -5.04 4.11
CA ASP A 116 -16.04 -6.32 3.56
C ASP A 116 -15.68 -6.56 2.08
N SER A 117 -15.46 -5.49 1.32
CA SER A 117 -15.23 -5.53 -0.12
C SER A 117 -13.94 -4.81 -0.51
N MET A 118 -13.17 -5.44 -1.40
CA MET A 118 -12.05 -4.81 -2.10
C MET A 118 -12.53 -3.93 -3.27
N HIS A 119 -11.68 -3.00 -3.69
CA HIS A 119 -11.83 -2.24 -4.94
C HIS A 119 -10.70 -2.59 -5.90
N ILE A 120 -10.84 -2.21 -7.17
CA ILE A 120 -9.91 -2.58 -8.24
C ILE A 120 -8.45 -2.21 -7.93
N GLY A 121 -8.21 -1.08 -7.24
CA GLY A 121 -6.86 -0.70 -6.79
C GLY A 121 -6.20 -1.69 -5.81
N HIS A 122 -6.98 -2.40 -4.98
CA HIS A 122 -6.43 -3.41 -4.07
C HIS A 122 -6.00 -4.68 -4.79
N VAL A 123 -6.58 -4.97 -5.95
CA VAL A 123 -6.32 -6.20 -6.68
C VAL A 123 -5.02 -6.13 -7.48
N ILE A 124 -4.59 -4.94 -7.90
CA ILE A 124 -3.39 -4.76 -8.74
C ILE A 124 -2.13 -5.40 -8.14
N PRO A 125 -1.75 -5.17 -6.86
CA PRO A 125 -0.59 -5.83 -6.28
C PRO A 125 -0.73 -7.36 -6.25
N PHE A 126 -1.94 -7.89 -6.01
CA PHE A 126 -2.18 -9.33 -5.99
C PHE A 126 -2.11 -9.96 -7.39
N THR A 127 -2.65 -9.32 -8.43
CA THR A 127 -2.54 -9.79 -9.81
C THR A 127 -1.08 -9.90 -10.24
N LEU A 128 -0.28 -8.86 -9.96
CA LEU A 128 1.15 -8.88 -10.22
C LEU A 128 1.86 -9.97 -9.41
N THR A 129 1.54 -10.09 -8.12
CA THR A 129 2.13 -11.09 -7.22
C THR A 129 1.82 -12.52 -7.70
N LYS A 130 0.60 -12.77 -8.16
CA LYS A 130 0.18 -14.05 -8.75
C LYS A 130 1.05 -14.37 -9.96
N TRP A 131 1.18 -13.41 -10.89
CA TRP A 131 2.03 -13.58 -12.08
C TRP A 131 3.50 -13.83 -11.71
N LEU A 132 4.07 -13.03 -10.81
CA LEU A 132 5.46 -13.20 -10.35
C LEU A 132 5.68 -14.56 -9.72
N SER A 133 4.75 -14.96 -8.86
CA SER A 133 4.76 -16.27 -8.25
C SER A 133 4.84 -17.33 -9.35
N ASP A 134 3.88 -17.35 -10.29
CA ASP A 134 3.83 -18.37 -11.34
C ASP A 134 5.07 -18.42 -12.23
N VAL A 135 5.56 -17.29 -12.72
CA VAL A 135 6.70 -17.26 -13.67
C VAL A 135 8.04 -17.53 -12.99
N LEU A 136 8.17 -17.16 -11.72
CA LEU A 136 9.37 -17.43 -10.92
C LEU A 136 9.31 -18.78 -10.21
N ASP A 137 8.16 -19.46 -10.25
CA ASP A 137 7.86 -20.66 -9.49
C ASP A 137 8.35 -20.58 -8.04
N ALA A 138 8.02 -19.48 -7.36
CA ALA A 138 8.49 -19.14 -6.02
C ALA A 138 7.37 -19.24 -4.97
N PRO A 139 7.65 -19.71 -3.73
CA PRO A 139 6.64 -19.79 -2.68
C PRO A 139 6.20 -18.38 -2.29
N LEU A 140 4.91 -18.23 -2.01
CA LEU A 140 4.27 -16.96 -1.69
C LEU A 140 3.68 -17.01 -0.29
N VAL A 141 3.96 -15.99 0.53
CA VAL A 141 3.27 -15.73 1.78
C VAL A 141 2.44 -14.45 1.68
N ILE A 142 1.17 -14.53 2.11
CA ILE A 142 0.24 -13.40 2.12
C ILE A 142 -0.18 -13.13 3.57
N MET A 143 0.16 -11.95 4.07
CA MET A 143 -0.17 -11.51 5.43
C MET A 143 -1.45 -10.68 5.45
N MET A 144 -2.38 -11.04 6.33
CA MET A 144 -3.59 -10.30 6.62
C MET A 144 -3.44 -9.56 7.96
N THR A 145 -3.27 -8.24 7.91
CA THR A 145 -2.95 -7.42 9.09
C THR A 145 -4.21 -7.00 9.85
N ASP A 146 -4.92 -7.98 10.39
CA ASP A 146 -6.17 -7.77 11.11
C ASP A 146 -5.96 -7.08 12.47
N ASP A 147 -4.85 -7.36 13.14
CA ASP A 147 -4.38 -6.64 14.31
C ASP A 147 -4.08 -5.15 14.02
N GLU A 148 -3.42 -4.82 12.90
CA GLU A 148 -3.17 -3.45 12.46
C GLU A 148 -4.47 -2.68 12.32
N LYS A 149 -5.47 -3.27 11.65
CA LYS A 149 -6.73 -2.55 11.40
C LYS A 149 -7.54 -2.32 12.67
N PHE A 150 -7.35 -3.15 13.68
CA PHE A 150 -7.83 -2.87 15.03
C PHE A 150 -7.01 -1.74 15.67
N LEU A 151 -5.68 -1.86 15.74
CA LEU A 151 -4.78 -0.91 16.41
C LEU A 151 -4.83 0.52 15.83
N PHE A 152 -5.06 0.67 14.53
CA PHE A 152 -5.11 1.94 13.82
C PHE A 152 -6.52 2.54 13.72
N SER A 153 -7.54 1.83 14.21
CA SER A 153 -8.92 2.30 14.19
C SER A 153 -9.39 2.64 15.60
N GLU A 154 -10.03 3.79 15.77
CA GLU A 154 -10.70 4.13 17.04
C GLU A 154 -12.08 3.46 17.18
N LYS A 155 -12.62 2.92 16.08
CA LYS A 155 -14.03 2.49 15.99
C LYS A 155 -14.22 0.99 15.80
N ARG A 156 -13.19 0.26 15.35
CA ARG A 156 -13.35 -1.14 14.94
C ARG A 156 -13.13 -2.07 16.13
N THR A 157 -13.93 -3.12 16.22
CA THR A 157 -13.71 -4.23 17.17
C THR A 157 -12.82 -5.32 16.57
N VAL A 158 -12.32 -6.22 17.43
CA VAL A 158 -11.54 -7.40 16.99
C VAL A 158 -12.42 -8.34 16.16
N GLU A 159 -13.68 -8.51 16.55
CA GLU A 159 -14.65 -9.36 15.87
C GLU A 159 -14.93 -8.85 14.45
N GLU A 160 -15.08 -7.53 14.28
CA GLU A 160 -15.30 -6.90 12.98
C GLU A 160 -14.11 -7.11 12.03
N VAL A 161 -12.87 -6.86 12.48
CA VAL A 161 -11.69 -7.05 11.63
C VAL A 161 -11.45 -8.52 11.30
N LYS A 162 -11.77 -9.45 12.21
CA LYS A 162 -11.74 -10.89 11.93
C LYS A 162 -12.77 -11.27 10.86
N GLN A 163 -13.95 -10.65 10.86
CA GLN A 163 -14.95 -10.86 9.81
C GLN A 163 -14.47 -10.31 8.46
N TYR A 164 -13.90 -9.10 8.44
CA TYR A 164 -13.30 -8.54 7.21
C TYR A 164 -12.18 -9.42 6.68
N THR A 165 -11.37 -10.00 7.55
CA THR A 165 -10.30 -10.94 7.20
C THR A 165 -10.83 -12.14 6.45
N LYS A 166 -11.90 -12.77 6.93
CA LYS A 166 -12.55 -13.90 6.25
C LYS A 166 -13.05 -13.52 4.86
N SER A 167 -13.71 -12.37 4.71
CA SER A 167 -14.19 -11.90 3.40
C SER A 167 -13.04 -11.55 2.45
N ASN A 168 -12.02 -10.84 2.93
CA ASN A 168 -10.87 -10.40 2.12
C ASN A 168 -9.98 -11.58 1.75
N ALA A 169 -9.88 -12.63 2.58
CA ALA A 169 -9.22 -13.87 2.20
C ALA A 169 -9.89 -14.48 0.96
N LYS A 170 -11.23 -14.55 0.91
CA LYS A 170 -11.95 -15.02 -0.28
C LYS A 170 -11.69 -14.15 -1.51
N ASP A 171 -11.66 -12.83 -1.33
CA ASP A 171 -11.33 -11.89 -2.42
C ASP A 171 -9.91 -12.15 -2.96
N ILE A 172 -8.92 -12.32 -2.09
CA ILE A 172 -7.53 -12.60 -2.48
C ILE A 172 -7.42 -13.94 -3.20
N LEU A 173 -8.08 -14.99 -2.70
CA LEU A 173 -8.04 -16.30 -3.34
C LEU A 173 -8.74 -16.32 -4.71
N ALA A 174 -9.73 -15.44 -4.92
CA ALA A 174 -10.39 -15.26 -6.22
C ALA A 174 -9.46 -14.71 -7.32
N ILE A 175 -8.26 -14.24 -6.97
CA ILE A 175 -7.21 -13.89 -7.95
C ILE A 175 -6.66 -15.13 -8.66
N GLY A 176 -6.78 -16.32 -8.05
CA GLY A 176 -6.32 -17.57 -8.64
C GLY A 176 -4.88 -17.91 -8.30
N PHE A 177 -4.48 -17.69 -7.05
CA PHE A 177 -3.21 -18.20 -6.52
C PHE A 177 -3.22 -19.74 -6.48
N SER A 178 -2.07 -20.37 -6.69
CA SER A 178 -1.96 -21.82 -6.55
C SER A 178 -1.88 -22.24 -5.07
N PRO A 179 -2.69 -23.22 -4.64
CA PRO A 179 -2.68 -23.72 -3.27
C PRO A 179 -1.37 -24.44 -2.91
N ASP A 180 -0.63 -24.98 -3.88
CA ASP A 180 0.59 -25.73 -3.56
C ASP A 180 1.73 -24.81 -3.12
N ARG A 181 1.69 -23.54 -3.55
CA ARG A 181 2.78 -22.57 -3.44
C ARG A 181 2.42 -21.30 -2.68
N THR A 182 1.22 -21.24 -2.09
CA THR A 182 0.73 -20.03 -1.40
C THR A 182 0.29 -20.34 0.01
N PHE A 183 0.84 -19.60 0.98
CA PHE A 183 0.40 -19.61 2.37
C PHE A 183 -0.21 -18.24 2.71
N LEU A 184 -1.49 -18.22 3.06
CA LEU A 184 -2.18 -17.02 3.53
C LEU A 184 -2.31 -17.13 5.05
N PHE A 185 -2.07 -16.05 5.78
CA PHE A 185 -2.27 -16.05 7.22
C PHE A 185 -2.77 -14.69 7.70
N ASN A 186 -3.44 -14.68 8.85
CA ASN A 186 -3.79 -13.47 9.58
C ASN A 186 -3.02 -13.40 10.90
N ASP A 187 -2.78 -12.18 11.35
CA ASP A 187 -1.88 -11.95 12.48
C ASP A 187 -2.46 -12.50 13.78
N TYR A 188 -3.76 -12.31 14.04
CA TYR A 188 -4.39 -12.83 15.26
C TYR A 188 -4.28 -14.36 15.43
N ASP A 189 -4.22 -15.14 14.34
CA ASP A 189 -4.17 -16.60 14.42
C ASP A 189 -2.76 -17.17 14.18
N TYR A 190 -1.89 -16.45 13.49
CA TYR A 190 -0.54 -16.92 13.16
C TYR A 190 0.54 -16.46 14.13
N VAL A 191 0.39 -15.27 14.74
CA VAL A 191 1.41 -14.70 15.63
C VAL A 191 1.61 -15.60 16.85
N GLY A 192 2.76 -16.26 16.87
CA GLY A 192 3.16 -17.21 17.89
C GLY A 192 4.41 -17.97 17.44
N GLY A 193 4.95 -18.85 18.31
CA GLY A 193 6.11 -19.68 17.99
C GLY A 193 7.26 -18.90 17.34
N LYS A 194 7.80 -19.43 16.23
CA LYS A 194 8.93 -18.82 15.50
C LYS A 194 8.62 -17.46 14.87
N PHE A 195 7.36 -17.18 14.52
CA PHE A 195 6.96 -15.87 14.06
C PHE A 195 7.15 -14.83 15.17
N TYR A 196 6.68 -15.14 16.39
CA TYR A 196 6.82 -14.23 17.55
C TYR A 196 8.27 -14.10 18.03
N GLU A 197 9.07 -15.16 17.96
CA GLU A 197 10.53 -15.06 18.20
C GLU A 197 11.18 -14.06 17.23
N THR A 198 10.79 -14.09 15.96
CA THR A 198 11.30 -13.15 14.95
C THR A 198 10.81 -11.72 15.22
N ILE A 199 9.53 -11.53 15.58
CA ILE A 199 8.99 -10.24 16.03
C ILE A 199 9.82 -9.67 17.17
N SER A 200 10.14 -10.49 18.18
CA SER A 200 10.92 -10.07 19.34
C SER A 200 12.36 -9.67 18.97
N LYS A 201 13.00 -10.40 18.05
CA LYS A 201 14.33 -10.05 17.53
C LYS A 201 14.29 -8.73 16.75
N VAL A 202 13.28 -8.56 15.91
CA VAL A 202 13.05 -7.35 15.10
C VAL A 202 12.77 -6.14 15.97
N SER A 203 11.84 -6.25 16.93
CA SER A 203 11.44 -5.15 17.81
C SER A 203 12.61 -4.68 18.68
N LYS A 204 13.49 -5.59 19.12
CA LYS A 204 14.74 -5.23 19.82
C LYS A 204 15.69 -4.35 18.99
N ARG A 205 15.60 -4.39 17.65
CA ARG A 205 16.43 -3.57 16.75
C ARG A 205 15.79 -2.23 16.37
N ILE A 206 14.49 -2.05 16.59
CA ILE A 206 13.75 -0.84 16.23
C ILE A 206 13.58 0.01 17.50
N THR A 207 14.32 1.12 17.59
CA THR A 207 14.10 2.08 18.68
C THR A 207 12.82 2.89 18.44
N VAL A 208 12.19 3.37 19.51
CA VAL A 208 11.02 4.26 19.42
C VAL A 208 11.32 5.49 18.55
N ASN A 209 12.51 6.09 18.68
CA ASN A 209 12.93 7.21 17.84
C ASN A 209 12.99 6.85 16.35
N THR A 210 13.41 5.62 16.03
CA THR A 210 13.43 5.12 14.64
C THR A 210 12.01 4.95 14.10
N ALA A 211 11.11 4.36 14.90
CA ALA A 211 9.70 4.22 14.53
C ALA A 211 9.03 5.59 14.34
N ASN A 212 9.24 6.53 15.26
CA ASN A 212 8.71 7.90 15.16
C ASN A 212 9.24 8.63 13.91
N ALA A 213 10.53 8.49 13.60
CA ALA A 213 11.12 9.11 12.41
C ALA A 213 10.64 8.49 11.09
N ALA A 214 10.38 7.18 11.07
CA ALA A 214 9.91 6.47 9.88
C ALA A 214 8.41 6.68 9.61
N PHE A 215 7.59 6.74 10.67
CA PHE A 215 6.13 6.67 10.56
C PHE A 215 5.39 7.90 11.12
N GLY A 216 6.10 8.86 11.72
CA GLY A 216 5.49 10.06 12.27
C GLY A 216 4.72 9.84 13.58
N PHE A 217 5.02 8.77 14.33
CA PHE A 217 4.46 8.55 15.66
C PHE A 217 5.00 9.55 16.69
N ASP A 218 4.23 9.76 17.74
CA ASP A 218 4.55 10.63 18.88
C ASP A 218 4.08 10.04 20.21
N GLY A 219 4.22 10.80 21.31
CA GLY A 219 3.82 10.38 22.65
C GLY A 219 2.32 10.10 22.85
N SER A 220 1.47 10.43 21.87
CA SER A 220 0.04 10.11 21.88
C SER A 220 -0.28 8.79 21.16
N SER A 221 0.67 8.25 20.40
CA SER A 221 0.50 6.98 19.68
C SER A 221 0.54 5.79 20.63
N SER A 222 -0.40 4.85 20.48
CA SER A 222 -0.42 3.65 21.33
C SER A 222 0.81 2.77 21.08
N ILE A 223 1.27 2.05 22.11
CA ILE A 223 2.41 1.13 22.00
C ILE A 223 2.22 0.07 20.91
N GLY A 224 0.95 -0.32 20.64
CA GLY A 224 0.62 -1.25 19.56
C GLY A 224 0.92 -0.68 18.17
N LYS A 225 0.58 0.58 17.91
CA LYS A 225 0.90 1.25 16.63
C LYS A 225 2.40 1.33 16.40
N VAL A 226 3.16 1.67 17.44
CA VAL A 226 4.63 1.77 17.38
C VAL A 226 5.26 0.38 17.17
N HIS A 227 4.74 -0.65 17.83
CA HIS A 227 5.24 -2.02 17.73
C HIS A 227 4.90 -2.72 16.41
N PHE A 228 3.78 -2.36 15.76
CA PHE A 228 3.28 -3.05 14.56
C PHE A 228 4.30 -3.16 13.42
N ALA A 229 5.17 -2.16 13.24
CA ALA A 229 6.24 -2.23 12.24
C ALA A 229 7.12 -3.48 12.38
N ALA A 230 7.30 -4.00 13.60
CA ALA A 230 8.04 -5.24 13.85
C ALA A 230 7.29 -6.49 13.36
N ILE A 231 5.95 -6.48 13.43
CA ILE A 231 5.09 -7.57 12.97
C ILE A 231 5.16 -7.67 11.44
N GLN A 232 4.93 -6.55 10.73
CA GLN A 232 5.02 -6.50 9.27
C GLN A 232 6.43 -6.81 8.75
N ALA A 233 7.47 -6.31 9.43
CA ALA A 233 8.85 -6.63 9.06
C ALA A 233 9.17 -8.12 9.22
N SER A 234 8.61 -8.81 10.22
CA SER A 234 8.90 -10.21 10.50
C SER A 234 8.45 -11.16 9.40
N ALA A 235 7.37 -10.83 8.68
CA ALA A 235 6.93 -11.58 7.51
C ALA A 235 7.91 -11.54 6.32
N SER A 236 8.90 -10.64 6.35
CA SER A 236 9.96 -10.55 5.34
C SER A 236 11.09 -11.58 5.54
N PHE A 237 11.10 -12.31 6.65
CA PHE A 237 12.19 -13.22 7.01
C PHE A 237 11.72 -14.67 7.04
N ALA A 238 12.37 -15.53 6.25
CA ALA A 238 12.04 -16.95 6.17
C ALA A 238 12.03 -17.73 7.51
N PRO A 239 12.87 -17.41 8.54
CA PRO A 239 12.76 -18.03 9.86
C PRO A 239 11.37 -17.93 10.52
N SER A 240 10.55 -16.95 10.11
CA SER A 240 9.18 -16.78 10.55
C SER A 240 8.25 -17.92 10.11
N PHE A 241 8.63 -18.69 9.09
CA PHE A 241 7.80 -19.74 8.49
C PHE A 241 8.54 -21.10 8.46
N PRO A 242 8.82 -21.72 9.61
CA PRO A 242 9.63 -22.95 9.68
C PRO A 242 8.98 -24.15 8.98
N HIS A 243 7.66 -24.15 8.87
CA HIS A 243 6.88 -25.15 8.15
C HIS A 243 7.04 -25.07 6.62
N ILE A 244 7.57 -23.95 6.11
CA ILE A 244 7.89 -23.74 4.69
C ILE A 244 9.41 -23.88 4.51
N PHE A 245 10.21 -23.12 5.26
CA PHE A 245 11.65 -22.96 5.00
C PHE A 245 12.57 -23.78 5.91
N GLY A 246 12.00 -24.65 6.74
CA GLY A 246 12.74 -25.49 7.69
C GLY A 246 13.04 -24.80 9.02
N THR A 247 13.45 -25.62 10.00
CA THR A 247 13.70 -25.20 11.39
C THR A 247 15.13 -24.73 11.66
N ASP A 248 16.07 -24.96 10.73
CA ASP A 248 17.44 -24.46 10.84
C ASP A 248 17.51 -22.97 10.47
N GLU A 249 17.44 -22.13 11.50
CA GLU A 249 17.51 -20.67 11.37
C GLU A 249 18.80 -20.19 10.70
N ALA A 250 19.93 -20.88 10.88
CA ALA A 250 21.20 -20.48 10.27
C ALA A 250 21.17 -20.58 8.74
N ARG A 251 20.28 -21.42 8.20
CA ARG A 251 20.03 -21.56 6.76
C ARG A 251 18.86 -20.71 6.30
N SER A 252 17.71 -20.80 6.97
CA SER A 252 16.51 -20.07 6.55
C SER A 252 16.72 -18.56 6.62
N SER A 253 17.55 -18.05 7.53
CA SER A 253 17.95 -16.64 7.57
C SER A 253 18.66 -16.14 6.31
N GLN A 254 19.18 -17.03 5.45
CA GLN A 254 19.86 -16.68 4.20
C GLN A 254 18.93 -16.68 2.98
N ILE A 255 17.63 -16.95 3.17
CA ILE A 255 16.62 -16.94 2.11
C ILE A 255 16.00 -15.54 2.05
N PRO A 256 16.30 -14.73 1.01
CA PRO A 256 15.69 -13.41 0.86
C PRO A 256 14.24 -13.53 0.39
N CYS A 257 13.48 -12.45 0.59
CA CYS A 257 12.15 -12.31 0.00
C CYS A 257 12.12 -11.22 -1.08
N LEU A 258 11.18 -11.34 -2.01
CA LEU A 258 10.75 -10.30 -2.93
C LEU A 258 9.40 -9.76 -2.46
N ILE A 259 9.27 -8.44 -2.32
CA ILE A 259 8.05 -7.79 -1.85
C ILE A 259 7.45 -6.92 -2.97
N PRO A 260 6.39 -7.39 -3.64
CA PRO A 260 5.55 -6.54 -4.49
C PRO A 260 4.60 -5.72 -3.61
N CYS A 261 4.71 -4.41 -3.68
CA CYS A 261 3.84 -3.49 -2.95
C CYS A 261 3.68 -2.16 -3.70
N ALA A 262 2.72 -1.34 -3.27
CA ALA A 262 2.70 0.06 -3.67
C ALA A 262 3.80 0.84 -2.92
N ILE A 263 4.26 1.95 -3.49
CA ILE A 263 5.39 2.72 -2.95
C ILE A 263 5.17 3.28 -1.52
N ASP A 264 3.91 3.43 -1.08
CA ASP A 264 3.57 3.86 0.29
C ASP A 264 4.03 2.87 1.36
N GLN A 265 4.28 1.60 1.01
CA GLN A 265 4.76 0.59 1.94
C GLN A 265 6.29 0.55 2.09
N ASP A 266 7.04 1.26 1.23
CA ASP A 266 8.52 1.29 1.29
C ASP A 266 9.06 1.72 2.66
N PRO A 267 8.46 2.66 3.43
CA PRO A 267 8.95 3.01 4.76
C PRO A 267 9.07 1.82 5.72
N TYR A 268 8.13 0.85 5.69
CA TYR A 268 8.23 -0.38 6.48
C TYR A 268 9.46 -1.19 6.07
N PHE A 269 9.63 -1.40 4.78
CA PHE A 269 10.64 -2.33 4.29
C PHE A 269 12.03 -1.69 4.18
N ARG A 270 12.13 -0.37 4.09
CA ARG A 270 13.39 0.36 4.28
C ARG A 270 13.89 0.13 5.70
N LEU A 271 13.02 0.29 6.71
CA LEU A 271 13.35 -0.05 8.10
C LEU A 271 13.73 -1.53 8.25
N THR A 272 12.97 -2.45 7.64
CA THR A 272 13.29 -3.90 7.64
C THR A 272 14.67 -4.19 7.07
N ARG A 273 15.04 -3.53 5.96
CA ARG A 273 16.35 -3.68 5.32
C ARG A 273 17.48 -3.19 6.21
N ASP A 274 17.30 -2.07 6.90
CA ASP A 274 18.32 -1.50 7.80
C ASP A 274 18.60 -2.44 8.98
N ILE A 275 17.56 -3.00 9.61
CA ILE A 275 17.73 -3.90 10.76
C ILE A 275 18.22 -5.30 10.37
N SER A 276 18.00 -5.74 9.13
CA SER A 276 18.32 -7.10 8.67
C SER A 276 19.80 -7.45 8.86
N GLN A 277 20.71 -6.48 8.68
CA GLN A 277 22.14 -6.68 8.89
C GLN A 277 22.48 -6.98 10.34
N GLY A 278 21.86 -6.28 11.29
CA GLY A 278 22.04 -6.52 12.73
C GLY A 278 21.41 -7.83 13.19
N LEU A 279 20.34 -8.28 12.53
CA LEU A 279 19.76 -9.62 12.69
C LEU A 279 20.57 -10.70 11.98
N LYS A 280 21.44 -10.28 11.05
CA LYS A 280 22.22 -11.13 10.16
C LYS A 280 21.31 -12.04 9.31
N TYR A 281 20.17 -11.48 8.91
CA TYR A 281 19.19 -12.08 8.01
C TYR A 281 19.34 -11.46 6.61
N ALA A 282 18.90 -12.18 5.58
CA ALA A 282 18.89 -11.70 4.21
C ALA A 282 18.01 -10.45 4.09
N LYS A 283 18.51 -9.44 3.35
CA LYS A 283 17.75 -8.22 3.05
C LYS A 283 16.57 -8.57 2.14
N PRO A 284 15.36 -8.05 2.40
CA PRO A 284 14.26 -8.18 1.46
C PRO A 284 14.48 -7.28 0.24
N SER A 285 14.19 -7.80 -0.94
CA SER A 285 14.10 -7.07 -2.21
C SER A 285 12.69 -6.54 -2.41
N LEU A 286 12.54 -5.46 -3.17
CA LEU A 286 11.26 -4.78 -3.39
C LEU A 286 11.03 -4.46 -4.86
N ILE A 287 9.77 -4.45 -5.26
CA ILE A 287 9.30 -3.78 -6.48
C ILE A 287 8.06 -2.93 -6.13
N HIS A 288 8.01 -1.71 -6.65
CA HIS A 288 7.00 -0.74 -6.27
C HIS A 288 6.07 -0.40 -7.43
N SER A 289 4.77 -0.51 -7.19
CA SER A 289 3.76 0.02 -8.09
C SER A 289 3.42 1.47 -7.78
N ARG A 290 3.02 2.20 -8.82
CA ARG A 290 2.25 3.44 -8.72
C ARG A 290 0.89 3.14 -8.09
N PHE A 291 0.25 4.19 -7.58
CA PHE A 291 -1.14 4.11 -7.18
C PHE A 291 -2.04 4.10 -8.41
N LEU A 292 -3.15 3.37 -8.29
CA LEU A 292 -4.29 3.57 -9.17
C LEU A 292 -5.05 4.78 -8.65
N ASP A 293 -5.16 5.84 -9.46
CA ASP A 293 -5.87 7.06 -9.09
C ASP A 293 -7.33 6.79 -8.75
N ALA A 294 -7.93 7.60 -7.88
CA ALA A 294 -9.36 7.57 -7.65
C ALA A 294 -10.13 8.07 -8.87
N LEU A 295 -11.44 7.80 -8.91
CA LEU A 295 -12.30 8.28 -9.99
C LEU A 295 -12.22 9.81 -10.17
N GLN A 296 -12.07 10.58 -9.08
CA GLN A 296 -12.03 12.04 -9.11
C GLN A 296 -10.81 12.64 -9.82
N GLY A 297 -9.77 11.84 -10.10
CA GLY A 297 -8.62 12.29 -10.87
C GLY A 297 -7.27 12.11 -10.19
N PRO A 298 -6.20 12.56 -10.88
CA PRO A 298 -4.81 12.35 -10.47
C PRO A 298 -4.49 12.85 -9.07
N GLY A 299 -3.64 12.12 -8.35
CA GLY A 299 -3.11 12.56 -7.05
C GLY A 299 -4.02 12.25 -5.85
N SER A 300 -5.11 11.50 -6.08
CA SER A 300 -6.00 10.98 -5.04
C SER A 300 -6.06 9.45 -5.07
N LYS A 301 -6.10 8.80 -3.90
CA LYS A 301 -6.19 7.35 -3.75
C LYS A 301 -7.65 6.92 -3.57
N MET A 302 -8.04 5.78 -4.16
CA MET A 302 -9.35 5.18 -3.90
C MET A 302 -9.55 4.92 -2.40
N SER A 303 -10.75 5.23 -1.91
CA SER A 303 -11.15 4.88 -0.54
C SER A 303 -12.37 3.98 -0.53
N ALA A 304 -12.29 2.88 0.21
CA ALA A 304 -13.43 2.02 0.46
C ALA A 304 -14.57 2.73 1.21
N SER A 305 -14.29 3.83 1.93
CA SER A 305 -15.31 4.63 2.62
C SER A 305 -16.02 5.64 1.73
N VAL A 306 -15.55 5.87 0.50
CA VAL A 306 -16.12 6.86 -0.43
C VAL A 306 -16.54 6.15 -1.72
N ALA A 307 -17.82 5.76 -1.80
CA ALA A 307 -18.32 4.93 -2.89
C ALA A 307 -18.21 5.57 -4.28
N SER A 308 -18.20 6.90 -4.36
CA SER A 308 -17.97 7.67 -5.59
C SER A 308 -16.51 7.69 -6.03
N SER A 309 -15.56 7.30 -5.16
CA SER A 309 -14.11 7.35 -5.45
C SER A 309 -13.57 6.09 -6.10
N ALA A 310 -14.27 4.97 -5.98
CA ALA A 310 -13.74 3.65 -6.32
C ALA A 310 -14.73 2.78 -7.10
N ILE A 311 -14.17 1.92 -7.94
CA ILE A 311 -14.87 0.77 -8.52
C ILE A 311 -14.63 -0.43 -7.60
N PHE A 312 -15.70 -0.96 -6.99
CA PHE A 312 -15.62 -2.12 -6.12
C PHE A 312 -15.64 -3.41 -6.94
N MET A 313 -15.05 -4.47 -6.39
CA MET A 313 -14.99 -5.77 -7.07
C MET A 313 -16.38 -6.39 -7.30
N PHE A 314 -17.39 -5.96 -6.54
CA PHE A 314 -18.77 -6.42 -6.65
C PHE A 314 -19.70 -5.42 -7.35
N ASP A 315 -19.17 -4.33 -7.91
CA ASP A 315 -19.99 -3.46 -8.75
C ASP A 315 -20.45 -4.25 -9.98
N THR A 316 -21.75 -4.16 -10.27
CA THR A 316 -22.34 -4.68 -11.51
C THR A 316 -21.83 -3.89 -12.73
N PRO A 317 -21.84 -4.46 -13.94
CA PRO A 317 -21.47 -3.72 -15.15
C PRO A 317 -22.21 -2.38 -15.30
N LYS A 318 -23.48 -2.32 -14.88
CA LYS A 318 -24.27 -1.08 -14.86
C LYS A 318 -23.74 -0.04 -13.86
N GLN A 319 -23.34 -0.47 -12.65
CA GLN A 319 -22.72 0.40 -11.65
C GLN A 319 -21.35 0.90 -12.11
N ILE A 320 -20.52 0.03 -12.67
CA ILE A 320 -19.20 0.38 -13.22
C ILE A 320 -19.38 1.46 -14.29
N LEU A 321 -20.25 1.23 -15.28
CA LEU A 321 -20.54 2.19 -16.33
C LEU A 321 -21.05 3.53 -15.78
N SER A 322 -21.96 3.49 -14.80
CA SER A 322 -22.51 4.70 -14.16
C SER A 322 -21.41 5.51 -13.46
N LYS A 323 -20.56 4.84 -12.68
CA LYS A 323 -19.44 5.47 -11.97
C LYS A 323 -18.40 6.05 -12.92
N MET A 324 -18.03 5.31 -13.96
CA MET A 324 -17.09 5.80 -14.99
C MET A 324 -17.64 7.03 -15.71
N ASN A 325 -18.93 7.04 -16.06
CA ASN A 325 -19.54 8.19 -16.72
C ASN A 325 -19.61 9.41 -15.79
N LYS A 326 -20.07 9.22 -14.55
CA LYS A 326 -20.42 10.31 -13.64
C LYS A 326 -19.22 10.88 -12.86
N TYR A 327 -18.26 10.03 -12.50
CA TYR A 327 -17.20 10.41 -11.55
C TYR A 327 -15.80 10.37 -12.14
N ALA A 328 -15.54 9.56 -13.17
CA ALA A 328 -14.18 9.47 -13.74
C ALA A 328 -13.77 10.80 -14.38
N TYR A 329 -12.72 11.41 -13.83
CA TYR A 329 -12.10 12.61 -14.37
C TYR A 329 -11.64 12.38 -15.80
N SER A 330 -11.90 13.38 -16.66
CA SER A 330 -11.55 13.30 -18.07
C SER A 330 -10.43 14.27 -18.43
N GLY A 331 -9.52 13.80 -19.27
CA GLY A 331 -8.54 14.64 -19.96
C GLY A 331 -9.05 15.23 -21.28
N GLY A 332 -10.31 14.99 -21.64
CA GLY A 332 -10.97 15.55 -22.82
C GLY A 332 -11.29 17.04 -22.68
N ARG A 333 -11.91 17.61 -23.73
CA ARG A 333 -12.34 19.01 -23.75
C ARG A 333 -13.80 19.15 -23.33
N GLU A 334 -14.23 20.37 -23.04
CA GLU A 334 -15.61 20.66 -22.64
C GLU A 334 -16.60 20.37 -23.78
N THR A 335 -16.20 20.69 -25.02
CA THR A 335 -17.02 20.49 -26.21
C THR A 335 -16.46 19.42 -27.15
N ALA A 336 -17.33 18.80 -27.94
CA ALA A 336 -16.93 17.79 -28.90
C ALA A 336 -16.10 18.39 -30.05
N GLU A 337 -16.42 19.62 -30.43
CA GLU A 337 -15.73 20.40 -31.46
C GLU A 337 -14.27 20.67 -31.05
N GLU A 338 -14.06 21.15 -29.82
CA GLU A 338 -12.71 21.38 -29.28
C GLU A 338 -11.91 20.08 -29.17
N GLN A 339 -12.53 19.00 -28.71
CA GLN A 339 -11.83 17.72 -28.60
C GLN A 339 -11.42 17.19 -29.98
N ARG A 340 -12.27 17.31 -31.01
CA ARG A 340 -11.88 16.93 -32.38
C ARG A 340 -10.77 17.80 -32.96
N ALA A 341 -10.73 19.09 -32.60
CA ALA A 341 -9.74 20.03 -33.11
C ALA A 341 -8.40 19.95 -32.39
N LEU A 342 -8.41 19.78 -31.06
CA LEU A 342 -7.24 19.91 -30.19
C LEU A 342 -6.83 18.61 -29.50
N GLY A 343 -7.64 17.56 -29.61
CA GLY A 343 -7.43 16.30 -28.92
C GLY A 343 -7.66 16.35 -27.41
N ALA A 344 -7.42 15.20 -26.78
CA ALA A 344 -7.51 15.00 -25.34
C ALA A 344 -6.16 14.62 -24.72
N ASN A 345 -6.04 14.80 -23.41
CA ASN A 345 -4.85 14.47 -22.64
C ASN A 345 -5.00 13.14 -21.87
N PRO A 346 -4.51 12.00 -22.41
CA PRO A 346 -4.58 10.71 -21.71
C PRO A 346 -3.74 10.65 -20.43
N ASP A 347 -2.73 11.52 -20.27
CA ASP A 347 -1.83 11.50 -19.10
C ASP A 347 -2.56 11.83 -17.79
N VAL A 348 -3.70 12.53 -17.89
CA VAL A 348 -4.55 12.90 -16.76
C VAL A 348 -5.93 12.21 -16.79
N ASP A 349 -6.28 11.51 -17.87
CA ASP A 349 -7.59 10.86 -18.01
C ASP A 349 -7.66 9.54 -17.24
N VAL A 350 -8.56 9.46 -16.26
CA VAL A 350 -8.69 8.29 -15.39
C VAL A 350 -9.06 7.03 -16.17
N SER A 351 -9.85 7.15 -17.24
CA SER A 351 -10.29 6.00 -18.04
C SER A 351 -9.10 5.41 -18.80
N TYR A 352 -8.27 6.26 -19.39
CA TYR A 352 -7.02 5.82 -20.01
C TYR A 352 -6.05 5.25 -18.97
N GLN A 353 -5.88 5.90 -17.81
CA GLN A 353 -5.03 5.38 -16.75
C GLN A 353 -5.46 3.99 -16.32
N TYR A 354 -6.75 3.72 -16.12
CA TYR A 354 -7.23 2.37 -15.78
C TYR A 354 -6.94 1.36 -16.90
N LEU A 355 -7.11 1.73 -18.17
CA LEU A 355 -6.76 0.84 -19.29
C LEU A 355 -5.28 0.43 -19.26
N ARG A 356 -4.36 1.32 -18.85
CA ARG A 356 -2.94 0.95 -18.67
C ARG A 356 -2.73 -0.18 -17.66
N PHE A 357 -3.63 -0.34 -16.69
CA PHE A 357 -3.57 -1.41 -15.69
C PHE A 357 -4.29 -2.69 -16.13
N PHE A 358 -5.46 -2.56 -16.78
CA PHE A 358 -6.37 -3.69 -17.02
C PHE A 358 -6.33 -4.25 -18.44
N LEU A 359 -6.10 -3.43 -19.46
CA LEU A 359 -6.07 -3.89 -20.86
C LEU A 359 -4.71 -4.54 -21.17
N GLU A 360 -4.64 -5.84 -21.45
CA GLU A 360 -3.35 -6.53 -21.64
C GLU A 360 -2.67 -6.25 -22.98
N ASN A 361 -3.43 -5.92 -24.03
CA ASN A 361 -2.94 -5.70 -25.38
C ASN A 361 -2.23 -4.33 -25.51
N ASP A 362 -0.94 -4.34 -25.87
CA ASP A 362 -0.12 -3.13 -25.95
C ASP A 362 -0.42 -2.34 -27.24
N GLU A 363 -0.67 -3.01 -28.36
CA GLU A 363 -1.02 -2.38 -29.64
C GLU A 363 -2.36 -1.66 -29.57
N GLU A 364 -3.36 -2.28 -28.92
CA GLU A 364 -4.68 -1.70 -28.70
C GLU A 364 -4.59 -0.47 -27.79
N LEU A 365 -3.85 -0.56 -26.68
CA LEU A 365 -3.64 0.57 -25.78
C LEU A 365 -2.95 1.75 -26.48
N ALA A 366 -1.93 1.48 -27.30
CA ALA A 366 -1.22 2.50 -28.08
C ALA A 366 -2.13 3.15 -29.12
N GLN A 367 -3.02 2.36 -29.75
CA GLN A 367 -3.99 2.89 -30.71
C GLN A 367 -5.05 3.77 -30.02
N ILE A 368 -5.54 3.36 -28.84
CA ILE A 368 -6.43 4.17 -28.01
C ILE A 368 -5.76 5.50 -27.63
N GLU A 369 -4.49 5.47 -27.20
CA GLU A 369 -3.74 6.68 -26.86
C GLU A 369 -3.66 7.64 -28.05
N LYS A 370 -3.26 7.12 -29.22
CA LYS A 370 -3.13 7.89 -30.46
C LYS A 370 -4.47 8.51 -30.90
N ASP A 371 -5.54 7.72 -30.87
CA ASP A 371 -6.87 8.19 -31.29
C ASP A 371 -7.45 9.21 -30.29
N TYR A 372 -7.18 9.05 -28.99
CA TYR A 372 -7.62 9.99 -27.95
C TYR A 372 -6.83 11.31 -28.01
N ARG A 373 -5.49 11.24 -28.15
CA ARG A 373 -4.63 12.43 -28.31
C ARG A 373 -4.92 13.22 -29.57
N SER A 374 -5.36 12.56 -30.64
CA SER A 374 -5.71 13.24 -31.90
C SER A 374 -7.14 13.78 -31.95
N GLY A 375 -7.99 13.44 -30.98
CA GLY A 375 -9.41 13.82 -30.99
C GLY A 375 -10.30 12.95 -31.87
N LYS A 376 -9.74 11.90 -32.48
CA LYS A 376 -10.50 10.89 -33.24
C LYS A 376 -11.41 10.08 -32.33
N MET A 377 -10.95 9.78 -31.11
CA MET A 377 -11.75 9.13 -30.07
C MET A 377 -12.26 10.16 -29.06
N MET A 378 -13.55 10.11 -28.77
CA MET A 378 -14.23 10.98 -27.82
C MET A 378 -14.17 10.44 -26.39
N THR A 379 -14.27 11.32 -25.39
CA THR A 379 -14.32 10.92 -23.96
C THR A 379 -15.46 9.95 -23.65
N GLY A 380 -16.62 10.10 -24.31
CA GLY A 380 -17.73 9.18 -24.15
C GLY A 380 -17.41 7.75 -24.63
N GLU A 381 -16.53 7.62 -25.63
CA GLU A 381 -16.17 6.33 -26.24
C GLU A 381 -15.18 5.56 -25.35
N ILE A 382 -14.11 6.22 -24.90
CA ILE A 382 -13.12 5.62 -23.98
C ILE A 382 -13.75 5.20 -22.64
N LYS A 383 -14.82 5.88 -22.19
CA LYS A 383 -15.54 5.53 -20.96
C LYS A 383 -16.45 4.30 -21.09
N LYS A 384 -17.19 4.14 -22.20
CA LYS A 384 -18.40 3.29 -22.24
C LYS A 384 -18.26 1.87 -22.81
N ARG A 385 -17.87 1.72 -24.09
CA ARG A 385 -18.16 0.50 -24.88
C ARG A 385 -17.04 0.04 -25.82
N GLN A 386 -15.97 0.81 -25.94
CA GLN A 386 -14.73 0.39 -26.62
C GLN A 386 -13.53 0.68 -25.72
N GLY A 387 -13.75 0.70 -24.41
CA GLY A 387 -12.78 1.22 -23.45
C GLY A 387 -13.04 0.74 -22.03
N CYS A 388 -12.79 1.63 -21.06
CA CYS A 388 -12.49 1.25 -19.69
C CYS A 388 -13.64 0.53 -18.95
N ALA A 389 -14.90 0.96 -19.07
CA ALA A 389 -15.98 0.32 -18.31
C ALA A 389 -16.23 -1.14 -18.75
N GLU A 390 -16.03 -1.45 -20.03
CA GLU A 390 -16.17 -2.81 -20.53
C GLU A 390 -15.05 -3.70 -20.00
N GLU A 391 -13.80 -3.24 -20.08
CA GLU A 391 -12.64 -4.00 -19.60
C GLU A 391 -12.73 -4.25 -18.08
N LEU A 392 -13.10 -3.23 -17.31
CA LEU A 392 -13.37 -3.39 -15.88
C LEU A 392 -14.54 -4.32 -15.59
N SER A 393 -15.60 -4.29 -16.42
CA SER A 393 -16.74 -5.20 -16.24
C SER A 393 -16.32 -6.65 -16.49
N LYS A 394 -15.57 -6.92 -17.55
CA LYS A 394 -15.00 -8.26 -17.83
C LYS A 394 -14.14 -8.73 -16.65
N PHE A 395 -13.26 -7.87 -16.16
CA PHE A 395 -12.40 -8.16 -15.03
C PHE A 395 -13.19 -8.49 -13.75
N CYS A 396 -14.12 -7.61 -13.36
CA CYS A 396 -14.93 -7.77 -12.16
C CYS A 396 -15.87 -8.98 -12.24
N THR A 397 -16.52 -9.23 -13.38
CA THR A 397 -17.37 -10.43 -13.55
C THR A 397 -16.55 -11.71 -13.45
N GLY A 398 -15.40 -11.79 -14.14
CA GLY A 398 -14.51 -12.96 -14.01
C GLY A 398 -13.98 -13.16 -12.59
N PHE A 399 -13.70 -12.06 -11.86
CA PHE A 399 -13.36 -12.11 -10.45
C PHE A 399 -14.50 -12.66 -9.58
N GLN A 400 -15.72 -12.16 -9.76
CA GLN A 400 -16.91 -12.58 -9.01
C GLN A 400 -17.20 -14.08 -9.23
N GLU A 401 -17.08 -14.57 -10.46
CA GLU A 401 -17.23 -16.00 -10.80
C GLU A 401 -16.19 -16.88 -10.10
N ARG A 402 -14.92 -16.45 -10.06
CA ARG A 402 -13.87 -17.18 -9.32
C ARG A 402 -14.13 -17.14 -7.82
N ARG A 403 -14.52 -15.99 -7.29
CA ARG A 403 -14.82 -15.83 -5.86
C ARG A 403 -15.97 -16.70 -5.41
N ALA A 404 -17.01 -16.86 -6.23
CA ALA A 404 -18.15 -17.73 -5.92
C ALA A 404 -17.74 -19.21 -5.73
N LYS A 405 -16.57 -19.62 -6.24
CA LYS A 405 -16.02 -20.96 -6.09
C LYS A 405 -15.12 -21.11 -4.85
N VAL A 406 -14.77 -20.02 -4.15
CA VAL A 406 -13.91 -20.06 -2.98
C VAL A 406 -14.75 -20.43 -1.75
N THR A 407 -14.52 -21.64 -1.24
CA THR A 407 -15.20 -22.16 -0.05
C THR A 407 -14.40 -21.88 1.22
N ASP A 408 -15.00 -22.13 2.40
CA ASP A 408 -14.28 -22.02 3.66
C ASP A 408 -13.17 -23.07 3.79
N GLU A 409 -13.35 -24.25 3.18
CA GLU A 409 -12.31 -25.29 3.06
C GLU A 409 -11.15 -24.82 2.18
N THR A 410 -11.45 -24.08 1.11
CA THR A 410 -10.41 -23.46 0.27
C THR A 410 -9.60 -22.47 1.11
N VAL A 411 -10.28 -21.58 1.86
CA VAL A 411 -9.59 -20.63 2.76
C VAL A 411 -8.75 -21.37 3.80
N ALA A 412 -9.32 -22.39 4.45
CA ALA A 412 -8.61 -23.21 5.43
C ALA A 412 -7.38 -23.91 4.84
N GLN A 413 -7.46 -24.40 3.59
CA GLN A 413 -6.32 -25.00 2.89
C GLN A 413 -5.18 -23.99 2.73
N PHE A 414 -5.46 -22.77 2.27
CA PHE A 414 -4.43 -21.74 2.11
C PHE A 414 -3.84 -21.29 3.45
N MET A 415 -4.64 -21.31 4.53
CA MET A 415 -4.22 -20.95 5.89
C MET A 415 -3.62 -22.10 6.70
N ALA A 416 -3.63 -23.32 6.18
CA ALA A 416 -3.03 -24.47 6.84
C ALA A 416 -1.50 -24.37 6.84
N ARG A 417 -0.90 -24.56 8.01
CA ARG A 417 0.56 -24.66 8.18
C ARG A 417 1.06 -25.97 7.54
N ARG A 418 1.53 -25.89 6.29
CA ARG A 418 2.02 -27.03 5.50
C ARG A 418 3.30 -26.66 4.73
N PRO A 419 4.13 -27.66 4.36
CA PRO A 419 5.14 -27.45 3.33
C PRO A 419 4.47 -27.01 2.02
N LEU A 420 5.08 -26.06 1.34
CA LEU A 420 4.67 -25.67 -0.01
C LEU A 420 5.52 -26.43 -1.05
N VAL A 421 5.12 -26.38 -2.32
CA VAL A 421 5.82 -26.99 -3.46
C VAL A 421 6.22 -25.89 -4.43
N TRP A 422 7.51 -25.80 -4.76
CA TRP A 422 8.07 -24.78 -5.63
C TRP A 422 9.47 -25.17 -6.12
N ARG A 423 9.97 -24.51 -7.18
CA ARG A 423 11.30 -24.75 -7.75
C ARG A 423 12.43 -24.44 -6.76
N GLY A 424 13.37 -25.38 -6.61
CA GLY A 424 14.54 -25.19 -5.74
C GLY A 424 14.25 -25.43 -4.26
N SER A 425 13.09 -25.99 -3.92
CA SER A 425 12.80 -26.47 -2.55
C SER A 425 13.80 -27.54 -2.09
N GLU A 426 14.26 -28.38 -3.01
CA GLU A 426 15.32 -29.38 -2.83
C GLU A 426 16.66 -28.76 -2.40
N ALA A 427 16.97 -27.53 -2.82
CA ALA A 427 18.21 -26.84 -2.45
C ALA A 427 18.22 -26.30 -1.01
N LEU A 428 17.09 -26.34 -0.28
CA LEU A 428 17.04 -25.91 1.12
C LEU A 428 18.01 -26.71 2.00
N ALA A 429 18.15 -28.01 1.73
CA ALA A 429 19.05 -28.91 2.45
C ALA A 429 20.54 -28.69 2.14
N ASP A 430 20.84 -27.97 1.05
CA ASP A 430 22.21 -27.69 0.60
C ASP A 430 22.59 -26.20 0.77
N LEU A 431 21.65 -25.36 1.21
CA LEU A 431 21.92 -23.97 1.56
C LEU A 431 23.04 -23.93 2.60
N ALA A 432 24.11 -23.21 2.26
CA ALA A 432 25.20 -22.96 3.17
C ALA A 432 24.64 -22.37 4.46
N ALA A 433 24.75 -23.14 5.54
CA ALA A 433 24.49 -22.62 6.86
C ALA A 433 25.47 -21.48 7.09
N ARG A 434 24.97 -20.40 7.66
CA ARG A 434 25.84 -19.30 8.00
C ARG A 434 27.00 -19.78 8.90
N PRO A 435 28.25 -19.32 8.66
CA PRO A 435 29.36 -19.60 9.57
C PRO A 435 29.01 -19.16 11.00
N LYS A 436 29.14 -20.09 11.95
CA LYS A 436 29.18 -19.75 13.39
C LYS A 436 30.49 -19.02 13.63
N THR A 437 30.47 -17.69 13.61
CA THR A 437 31.57 -16.93 14.19
C THR A 437 31.40 -17.04 15.70
N ASP A 438 32.09 -18.01 16.31
CA ASP A 438 32.31 -18.05 17.75
C ASP A 438 33.16 -16.83 18.11
N GLY A 439 32.51 -15.85 18.70
CA GLY A 439 33.08 -14.56 19.00
C GLY A 439 31.99 -13.53 19.04
N GLU A 440 31.73 -13.02 20.24
CA GLU A 440 31.42 -11.61 20.44
C GLU A 440 32.58 -10.78 19.86
N GLY A 441 32.75 -10.83 18.54
CA GLY A 441 33.57 -9.88 17.82
C GLY A 441 32.94 -8.53 18.11
N LYS A 442 33.72 -7.66 18.76
CA LYS A 442 33.41 -6.25 18.96
C LYS A 442 32.53 -5.75 17.82
N ALA A 443 31.45 -5.07 18.17
CA ALA A 443 30.66 -4.29 17.24
C ALA A 443 31.54 -3.21 16.60
N GLU A 444 32.42 -3.59 15.66
CA GLU A 444 33.07 -2.68 14.74
C GLU A 444 32.11 -2.50 13.58
N GLY A 445 31.22 -1.56 13.84
CA GLY A 445 29.99 -1.33 13.11
C GLY A 445 28.99 -0.63 14.01
N GLU A 446 29.46 0.31 14.85
CA GLU A 446 28.65 1.50 15.12
C GLU A 446 28.36 2.11 13.75
N GLY A 447 27.28 1.65 13.11
CA GLY A 447 26.51 2.51 12.23
C GLY A 447 26.06 3.64 13.14
N ASP A 448 26.91 4.68 13.20
CA ASP A 448 26.69 5.87 13.99
C ASP A 448 25.22 6.25 13.76
N GLY A 449 24.41 6.16 14.81
CA GLY A 449 22.99 6.50 14.79
C GLY A 449 22.74 8.00 14.49
N LYS A 450 23.74 8.67 13.91
CA LYS A 450 23.65 9.97 13.29
C LYS A 450 22.73 9.87 12.09
N LEU A 451 21.52 10.36 12.35
CA LEU A 451 20.63 10.98 11.38
C LEU A 451 21.46 11.62 10.25
N THR A 452 21.12 11.27 9.00
CA THR A 452 21.69 11.92 7.81
C THR A 452 21.56 13.44 7.91
N LYS A 453 22.42 14.22 7.23
CA LYS A 453 22.34 15.69 7.22
C LYS A 453 20.92 16.22 6.90
N ASN A 454 20.17 15.49 6.07
CA ASN A 454 18.78 15.84 5.75
C ASN A 454 17.81 15.52 6.89
N GLN A 455 17.99 14.40 7.59
CA GLN A 455 17.21 14.07 8.78
C GLN A 455 17.49 15.04 9.94
N LEU A 456 18.75 15.43 10.16
CA LEU A 456 19.12 16.45 11.16
C LEU A 456 18.46 17.80 10.86
N LYS A 457 18.52 18.27 9.60
CA LYS A 457 17.83 19.49 9.17
C LYS A 457 16.32 19.41 9.39
N LYS A 458 15.71 18.25 9.14
CA LYS A 458 14.27 18.05 9.34
C LYS A 458 13.90 18.08 10.82
N LEU A 459 14.73 17.50 11.69
CA LEU A 459 14.54 17.46 13.14
C LEU A 459 14.73 18.83 13.79
N GLU A 460 15.69 19.62 13.30
CA GLU A 460 15.91 20.99 13.74
C GLU A 460 14.76 21.91 13.30
N LYS A 461 14.27 21.75 12.06
CA LYS A 461 13.07 22.46 11.59
C LYS A 461 11.84 22.10 12.42
N GLN A 462 11.67 20.83 12.80
CA GLN A 462 10.58 20.39 13.67
C GLN A 462 10.68 21.01 15.08
N ARG A 463 11.87 20.99 15.69
CA ARG A 463 12.11 21.66 16.99
C ARG A 463 11.79 23.15 16.95
N GLN A 464 12.11 23.85 15.86
CA GLN A 464 11.76 25.26 15.70
C GLN A 464 10.25 25.49 15.56
N ILE A 465 9.54 24.57 14.90
CA ILE A 465 8.07 24.62 14.78
C ILE A 465 7.43 24.38 16.16
N ASP A 466 7.90 23.39 16.90
CA ASP A 466 7.37 23.04 18.22
C ASP A 466 7.64 24.16 19.23
N ALA A 467 8.84 24.77 19.20
CA ALA A 467 9.16 25.94 20.01
C ALA A 467 8.26 27.14 19.67
N LYS A 468 7.99 27.41 18.38
CA LYS A 468 7.05 28.47 17.97
C LYS A 468 5.61 28.18 18.40
N LYS A 469 5.17 26.93 18.38
CA LYS A 469 3.85 26.53 18.90
C LYS A 469 3.75 26.69 20.42
N ALA A 470 4.78 26.28 21.16
CA ALA A 470 4.85 26.47 22.61
C ALA A 470 4.84 27.96 23.00
N ALA A 471 5.61 28.80 22.30
CA ALA A 471 5.63 30.24 22.52
C ALA A 471 4.25 30.89 22.27
N LYS A 472 3.58 30.52 21.16
CA LYS A 472 2.21 31.01 20.88
C LYS A 472 1.19 30.54 21.91
N ALA A 473 1.34 29.32 22.46
CA ALA A 473 0.47 28.82 23.51
C ALA A 473 0.68 29.59 24.84
N GLN A 474 1.93 29.94 25.17
CA GLN A 474 2.25 30.76 26.34
C GLN A 474 1.74 32.21 26.19
N GLU A 475 1.87 32.82 25.01
CA GLU A 475 1.30 34.16 24.76
C GLU A 475 -0.22 34.19 24.87
N LYS A 476 -0.90 33.11 24.43
CA LYS A 476 -2.35 33.00 24.52
C LYS A 476 -2.80 32.82 25.98
N GLY A 477 -2.10 31.99 26.76
CA GLY A 477 -2.35 31.82 28.20
C GLY A 477 -2.08 33.09 29.02
N ALA A 478 -1.08 33.88 28.66
CA ALA A 478 -0.80 35.16 29.31
C ALA A 478 -1.85 36.24 29.01
N LYS A 479 -2.43 36.24 27.79
CA LYS A 479 -3.55 37.13 27.42
C LYS A 479 -4.84 36.77 28.14
N ASP A 480 -5.12 35.49 28.33
CA ASP A 480 -6.33 35.04 29.06
C ASP A 480 -6.22 35.33 30.57
N ALA A 481 -5.01 35.32 31.14
CA ALA A 481 -4.78 35.71 32.55
C ALA A 481 -4.88 37.23 32.79
N GLY A 482 -4.49 38.06 31.82
CA GLY A 482 -4.54 39.53 31.93
C GLY A 482 -5.95 40.14 31.82
N ALA A 483 -6.96 39.36 31.39
CA ALA A 483 -8.34 39.82 31.27
C ALA A 483 -9.19 39.61 32.55
N ALA A 484 -8.65 38.92 33.57
CA ALA A 484 -9.38 38.53 34.78
C ALA A 484 -9.31 39.54 35.95
N GLU A 485 -8.53 40.63 35.84
CA GLU A 485 -8.45 41.66 36.88
C GLU A 485 -8.99 43.01 36.39
N ALA A 486 -10.30 43.22 36.56
CA ALA A 486 -10.91 44.56 36.60
C ALA A 486 -11.92 44.60 37.77
N PRO A 487 -11.90 45.64 38.64
CA PRO A 487 -12.66 45.64 39.89
C PRO A 487 -14.15 45.94 39.68
N ALA A 488 -15.00 45.20 40.42
CA ALA A 488 -16.46 45.32 40.39
C ALA A 488 -16.97 46.56 41.15
N ALA A 489 -17.93 47.28 40.57
CA ALA A 489 -18.69 48.36 41.19
C ALA A 489 -19.97 47.82 41.89
N PRO A 490 -20.50 48.51 42.93
CA PRO A 490 -21.48 47.93 43.85
C PRO A 490 -22.94 47.98 43.33
N THR A 491 -23.71 46.95 43.67
CA THR A 491 -25.12 46.74 43.31
C THR A 491 -26.08 47.50 44.23
N GLU A 492 -26.95 48.33 43.65
CA GLU A 492 -28.15 48.89 44.30
C GLU A 492 -29.27 47.85 44.41
N ALA A 493 -29.97 47.90 45.54
CA ALA A 493 -31.12 47.08 45.89
C ALA A 493 -32.43 47.72 45.46
N THR A 494 -33.41 46.91 45.06
CA THR A 494 -34.81 47.34 44.85
C THR A 494 -35.76 46.34 45.53
N PRO A 495 -36.87 46.80 46.15
CA PRO A 495 -37.58 46.05 47.17
C PRO A 495 -38.79 45.28 46.64
N ALA A 496 -39.23 44.30 47.43
CA ALA A 496 -40.42 43.50 47.21
C ALA A 496 -41.71 44.24 47.60
N SER A 497 -42.79 43.98 46.86
CA SER A 497 -44.16 44.23 47.30
C SER A 497 -45.08 43.08 46.89
N SER A 498 -45.66 42.45 47.92
CA SER A 498 -46.92 41.68 48.05
C SER A 498 -47.27 40.63 47.00
#